data_AF-A0A523GKU5-F1
#
_entry.id   AF-A0A523GKU5-F1
#
_cell.length_a   1.000
_cell.length_b   1.000
_cell.length_c   1.000
_cell.angle_alpha   90.00
_cell.angle_beta   90.00
_cell.angle_gamma   90.00
#
_symmetry.space_group_name_H-M   'P 1'
#
loop_
_entity.id
_entity.type
_entity.pdbx_description
1 polymer ?
#
loop_
_entity_poly.entity_id
_entity_poly.type
_entity_poly.pdbx_seq_one_letter_code
_entity_poly.pdbx_strand_id
1 'polypeptide(L)' 'VGDVQAQDNYIACDIAVKAEIVIPLFKDGKNIGQIDIDSHTADTFTAKDERFLEWVNEKVAEIL' A
#
# COMPACT_ATOMS: atom_id res chain seq x y z
N VAL A 1 -0.71 -3.86 5.89
CA VAL A 1 -0.30 -4.89 6.88
C VAL A 1 0.35 -4.21 8.07
N GLY A 2 -0.01 -4.59 9.30
CA GLY A 2 0.49 -3.96 10.53
C GLY A 2 1.91 -4.38 10.94
N ASP A 3 2.28 -5.63 10.65
CA ASP A 3 3.64 -6.16 10.81
C ASP A 3 4.03 -7.00 9.59
N VAL A 4 4.98 -6.52 8.79
CA VAL A 4 5.46 -7.23 7.59
C VAL A 4 6.31 -8.45 7.93
N GLN A 5 6.97 -8.48 9.10
CA GLN A 5 7.78 -9.62 9.52
C GLN A 5 6.93 -10.85 9.88
N ALA A 6 5.63 -10.65 10.12
CA ALA A 6 4.67 -11.71 10.38
C ALA A 6 4.10 -12.36 9.10
N GLN A 7 4.51 -11.90 7.91
CA GLN A 7 4.01 -12.42 6.62
C GLN A 7 5.08 -13.29 5.93
N ASP A 8 4.77 -14.56 5.71
CA ASP A 8 5.72 -15.54 5.13
C ASP A 8 6.12 -15.23 3.67
N ASN A 9 5.30 -14.46 2.95
CA ASN A 9 5.51 -14.10 1.54
C ASN A 9 5.96 -12.64 1.36
N TYR A 10 6.42 -11.99 2.43
CA TYR A 10 6.93 -10.64 2.35
C TYR A 10 8.32 -10.60 1.67
N ILE A 11 8.47 -9.76 0.66
CA ILE A 11 9.75 -9.52 -0.01
C ILE A 11 10.19 -8.11 0.36
N ALA A 12 11.10 -8.02 1.33
CA ALA A 12 11.56 -6.73 1.84
C ALA A 12 12.44 -5.99 0.80
N CYS A 13 12.09 -4.74 0.51
CA CYS A 13 12.99 -3.80 -0.16
C CYS A 13 13.99 -3.16 0.82
N ASP A 14 13.60 -3.00 2.08
CA ASP A 14 14.45 -2.58 3.20
C ASP A 14 14.12 -3.42 4.46
N ILE A 15 15.16 -3.95 5.12
CA ILE A 15 15.03 -4.78 6.32
C ILE A 15 14.50 -4.03 7.55
N ALA A 16 14.54 -2.69 7.52
CA ALA A 16 14.05 -1.85 8.61
C ALA A 16 12.54 -1.61 8.57
N VAL A 17 11.86 -2.00 7.49
CA VAL A 17 10.40 -1.86 7.34
C VAL A 17 9.70 -2.77 8.35
N LYS A 18 8.71 -2.20 9.03
CA LYS A 18 7.87 -2.89 10.03
C LYS A 18 6.42 -2.92 9.63
N ALA A 19 5.93 -1.92 8.90
CA ALA A 19 4.57 -1.93 8.35
C ALA A 19 4.61 -1.44 6.90
N GLU A 20 3.70 -1.95 6.08
CA GLU A 20 3.58 -1.57 4.68
C GLU A 20 2.09 -1.53 4.30
N ILE A 21 1.70 -0.56 3.45
CA ILE A 21 0.39 -0.52 2.82
C ILE A 21 0.54 -0.40 1.31
N VAL A 22 -0.08 -1.34 0.60
CA VAL A 22 -0.06 -1.40 -0.87
C VAL A 22 -1.48 -1.28 -1.36
N ILE A 23 -1.79 -0.22 -2.11
CA ILE A 23 -3.09 -0.02 -2.75
C ILE A 23 -2.92 -0.16 -4.26
N PRO A 24 -3.54 -1.17 -4.90
CA PRO A 24 -3.43 -1.37 -6.34
C PRO A 24 -4.19 -0.28 -7.11
N LEU A 25 -3.59 0.19 -8.20
CA LEU A 25 -4.18 1.19 -9.09
C LEU A 25 -4.79 0.48 -10.30
N PHE A 26 -6.09 0.68 -10.51
CA PHE A 26 -6.82 0.11 -11.64
C PHE A 26 -7.34 1.20 -12.57
N LYS A 27 -7.22 0.96 -13.89
CA LYS A 27 -7.86 1.74 -14.94
C LYS A 27 -8.46 0.79 -15.98
N ASP A 28 -9.71 1.00 -16.36
CA ASP A 28 -10.45 0.15 -17.32
C ASP A 28 -10.41 -1.35 -16.96
N GLY A 29 -10.50 -1.66 -15.65
CA GLY A 29 -10.44 -3.03 -15.14
C GLY A 29 -9.05 -3.68 -15.21
N LYS A 30 -8.01 -2.93 -15.61
CA LYS A 30 -6.62 -3.39 -15.65
C LYS A 30 -5.84 -2.78 -14.50
N ASN A 31 -5.05 -3.59 -13.81
CA ASN A 31 -4.05 -3.08 -12.88
C ASN A 31 -2.93 -2.41 -13.70
N ILE A 32 -2.67 -1.13 -13.42
CA ILE A 32 -1.65 -0.33 -14.11
C ILE A 32 -0.56 0.20 -13.16
N GLY A 33 -0.59 -0.19 -11.88
CA GLY A 33 0.37 0.26 -10.88
C GLY A 33 -0.11 0.05 -9.45
N GLN A 34 0.57 0.69 -8.51
CA GLN A 34 0.21 0.68 -7.09
C GLN A 34 0.72 1.95 -6.40
N ILE A 35 0.05 2.32 -5.31
CA ILE A 35 0.65 3.13 -4.25
C ILE A 35 1.27 2.14 -3.26
N ASP A 36 2.54 2.36 -2.94
CA ASP A 36 3.33 1.51 -2.05
C ASP A 36 4.00 2.40 -1.01
N ILE A 37 3.74 2.16 0.27
CA ILE A 37 4.22 2.99 1.37
C ILE A 37 4.74 2.12 2.50
N ASP A 38 6.02 2.28 2.77
CA ASP A 38 6.74 1.66 3.88
C ASP A 38 6.73 2.51 5.15
N SER A 39 6.77 1.85 6.30
CA SER A 39 6.99 2.48 7.60
C SER A 39 7.97 1.68 8.45
N HIS A 40 8.90 2.38 9.11
CA HIS A 40 9.79 1.81 10.14
C HIS A 40 9.12 1.65 11.51
N THR A 41 7.84 2.04 11.62
CA THR A 41 7.00 1.90 12.81
C THR A 41 5.94 0.83 12.55
N ALA A 42 5.79 -0.13 13.47
CA ALA A 42 4.75 -1.15 13.36
C ALA A 42 3.35 -0.54 13.54
N ASP A 43 2.33 -1.19 12.96
CA ASP A 43 0.91 -0.80 13.05
C ASP A 43 0.62 0.67 12.68
N THR A 44 1.42 1.24 11.76
CA THR A 44 1.33 2.66 11.36
C THR A 44 0.02 2.96 10.64
N PHE A 45 -0.46 2.03 9.81
CA PHE A 45 -1.59 2.27 8.91
C PHE A 45 -2.90 1.80 9.52
N THR A 46 -3.91 2.64 9.39
CA THR A 46 -5.27 2.37 9.85
C THR A 46 -6.22 2.19 8.67
N ALA A 47 -7.43 1.71 8.94
CA ALA A 47 -8.50 1.64 7.93
C ALA A 47 -8.97 3.02 7.40
N LYS A 48 -8.56 4.13 8.03
CA LYS A 48 -8.79 5.47 7.46
C LYS A 48 -7.74 5.79 6.39
N ASP A 49 -6.50 5.37 6.61
CA ASP A 49 -5.41 5.56 5.65
C ASP A 49 -5.66 4.72 4.40
N GLU A 50 -6.07 3.46 4.56
CA GLU A 50 -6.45 2.58 3.44
C GLU A 50 -7.53 3.21 2.55
N ARG A 51 -8.67 3.62 3.14
CA ARG A 51 -9.76 4.27 2.41
C ARG A 51 -9.35 5.58 1.75
N PHE A 52 -8.48 6.35 2.40
CA PHE A 52 -7.97 7.57 1.82
C PHE A 52 -7.08 7.29 0.61
N LEU A 53 -6.19 6.30 0.70
CA LEU A 53 -5.29 5.92 -0.39
C LEU A 53 -6.03 5.24 -1.55
N GLU A 54 -7.09 4.47 -1.28
CA GLU A 54 -8.03 3.98 -2.31
C GLU A 54 -8.63 5.14 -3.10
N TRP A 55 -9.16 6.15 -2.41
CA TRP A 55 -9.70 7.35 -3.04
C TRP A 55 -8.63 8.11 -3.85
N VAL A 56 -7.40 8.21 -3.33
CA VAL A 56 -6.28 8.81 -4.08
C VAL A 56 -6.02 8.03 -5.37
N ASN A 57 -6.00 6.69 -5.33
CA ASN A 57 -5.82 5.87 -6.54
C ASN A 57 -6.93 6.09 -7.57
N GLU A 58 -8.18 6.21 -7.13
CA GLU A 58 -9.29 6.58 -8.03
C GLU A 58 -9.03 7.93 -8.72
N LYS A 59 -8.53 8.93 -7.98
CA LYS A 59 -8.18 10.25 -8.54
C LYS A 59 -6.97 10.21 -9.46
N VAL A 60 -5.98 9.38 -9.17
CA VAL A 60 -4.84 9.17 -10.08
C VAL A 60 -5.32 8.51 -11.38
N ALA A 61 -6.21 7.52 -11.30
CA ALA A 61 -6.76 6.83 -12.48
C ALA A 61 -7.58 7.75 -13.40
N GLU A 62 -8.17 8.83 -12.88
CA GLU A 62 -8.88 9.85 -13.68
C GLU A 62 -7.93 10.68 -14.56
N ILE A 63 -6.63 10.76 -14.22
CA ILE A 63 -5.65 11.63 -14.88
C ILE A 63 -4.70 10.85 -15.81
N LEU A 64 -4.44 9.57 -15.47
CA LEU A 64 -3.76 8.61 -16.36
C LEU A 64 -4.72 8.16 -17.46
#